data_AF-A0AAV0KLR6-F1
#
_entry.id   AF-A0AAV0KLR6-F1
#
_cell.length_a   1.000
_cell.length_b   1.000
_cell.length_c   1.000
_cell.angle_alpha   90.00
_cell.angle_beta   90.00
_cell.angle_gamma   90.00
#
_symmetry.space_group_name_H-M   'P 1'
#
loop_
_entity.id
_entity.type
_entity.pdbx_description
1 polymer ?
#
loop_
_entity_poly.entity_id
_entity_poly.type
_entity_poly.pdbx_seq_one_letter_code
_entity_poly.pdbx_strand_id
1 'polypeptide(L)'
;QDDLRAPAIIFNIFEEFEQEIFDELKKLYPHQLHPIGPLSLLERHVVPNDSPVRAHRPTLWKDDDNCLDWLDAQPDGSVVYVNYGSIAVLSEQHFREFAWQPTNCRFAAKVWGVGVEIDPDVKRENICELVKEMMEGEEGKRMKAKALEWKKKAEVATAVGGSAYLSFDKVLDVLNSPVE
;
A
#
# COMPACT_ATOMS: atom_id res chain seq x y z
N GLN A 1 21.67 -7.34 -9.00
CA GLN A 1 22.16 -8.70 -8.70
C GLN A 1 22.90 -8.75 -7.36
N ASP A 2 23.34 -7.60 -6.81
CA ASP A 2 23.98 -7.51 -5.48
C ASP A 2 23.01 -7.28 -4.32
N ASP A 3 21.78 -6.82 -4.56
CA ASP A 3 20.79 -6.52 -3.50
C ASP A 3 20.35 -7.76 -2.69
N LEU A 4 20.52 -8.96 -3.25
CA LEU A 4 20.18 -10.24 -2.61
C LEU A 4 21.25 -10.73 -1.62
N ARG A 5 22.27 -9.91 -1.35
CA ARG A 5 23.29 -10.14 -0.31
C ARG A 5 23.09 -9.27 0.93
N ALA A 6 22.04 -8.44 0.94
CA ALA A 6 21.75 -7.58 2.07
C ALA A 6 21.43 -8.42 3.33
N PRO A 7 21.86 -7.98 4.53
CA PRO A 7 21.55 -8.67 5.77
C PRO A 7 20.05 -8.62 6.11
N ALA A 8 19.34 -7.62 5.58
CA ALA A 8 17.89 -7.49 5.65
C ALA A 8 17.34 -6.86 4.36
N ILE A 9 16.22 -7.38 3.90
CA ILE A 9 15.43 -6.93 2.75
C ILE A 9 14.04 -6.56 3.29
N ILE A 10 13.75 -5.27 3.28
CA ILE A 10 12.54 -4.69 3.85
C ILE A 10 11.46 -4.55 2.77
N PHE A 11 10.26 -5.01 3.07
CA PHE A 11 9.09 -4.83 2.21
C PHE A 11 8.04 -3.97 2.91
N ASN A 12 7.54 -2.94 2.23
CA ASN A 12 6.40 -2.14 2.70
C ASN A 12 5.07 -2.84 2.38
N ILE A 13 4.91 -4.04 2.92
CA ILE A 13 3.74 -4.91 2.84
C ILE A 13 3.67 -5.74 4.14
N PHE A 14 2.51 -6.30 4.47
CA PHE A 14 2.39 -7.30 5.52
C PHE A 14 2.22 -8.69 4.90
N GLU A 15 2.74 -9.69 5.57
CA GLU A 15 2.85 -11.05 5.05
C GLU A 15 1.50 -11.63 4.61
N GLU A 16 0.44 -11.42 5.39
CA GLU A 16 -0.89 -11.97 5.15
C GLU A 16 -1.57 -11.38 3.90
N PHE A 17 -1.06 -10.28 3.34
CA PHE A 17 -1.55 -9.70 2.09
C PHE A 17 -1.16 -10.55 0.88
N GLU A 18 0.04 -11.15 0.93
CA GLU A 18 0.65 -11.91 -0.16
C GLU A 18 1.31 -13.19 0.37
N GLN A 19 0.57 -13.91 1.22
CA GLN A 19 1.11 -15.05 1.98
C GLN A 19 1.80 -16.09 1.09
N GLU A 20 1.18 -16.47 -0.03
CA GLU A 20 1.74 -17.45 -0.98
C GLU A 20 3.11 -17.00 -1.55
N ILE A 21 3.26 -15.70 -1.83
CA ILE A 21 4.52 -15.14 -2.33
C ILE A 21 5.58 -15.18 -1.22
N PHE A 22 5.22 -14.79 0.00
CA PHE A 22 6.14 -14.83 1.14
C PHE A 22 6.54 -16.25 1.53
N ASP A 23 5.64 -17.22 1.41
CA ASP A 23 5.92 -18.63 1.65
C ASP A 23 7.00 -19.15 0.68
N GLU A 24 6.97 -18.75 -0.60
CA GLU A 24 8.01 -19.10 -1.56
C GLU A 24 9.30 -18.30 -1.34
N LEU A 25 9.22 -16.99 -1.12
CA LEU A 25 10.40 -16.15 -0.90
C LEU A 25 11.17 -16.58 0.35
N LYS A 26 10.49 -16.98 1.43
CA LYS A 26 11.12 -17.49 2.66
C LYS A 26 11.93 -18.76 2.43
N LYS A 27 11.60 -19.58 1.43
CA LYS A 27 12.42 -20.76 1.06
C LYS A 27 13.77 -20.35 0.49
N LEU A 28 13.82 -19.19 -0.17
CA LEU A 28 15.03 -18.65 -0.78
C LEU A 28 15.82 -17.77 0.19
N TYR A 29 15.13 -17.01 1.04
CA TYR A 29 15.70 -16.00 1.93
C TYR A 29 15.10 -16.08 3.36
N PRO A 30 15.33 -17.18 4.10
CA PRO A 30 14.62 -17.47 5.35
C PRO A 30 14.88 -16.47 6.49
N HIS A 31 15.99 -15.72 6.42
CA HIS A 31 16.43 -14.82 7.49
C HIS A 31 16.53 -13.35 7.08
N GLN A 32 16.33 -13.03 5.80
CA GLN A 32 16.55 -11.68 5.27
C GLN A 32 15.24 -10.96 4.96
N LEU A 33 14.08 -11.61 4.93
CA LEU A 33 12.83 -10.98 4.51
C LEU A 33 12.07 -10.37 5.69
N HIS A 34 11.78 -9.07 5.59
CA HIS A 34 11.07 -8.33 6.63
C HIS A 34 9.89 -7.54 6.04
N PRO A 35 8.68 -8.13 5.96
CA PRO A 35 7.47 -7.40 5.64
C PRO A 35 7.05 -6.55 6.85
N ILE A 36 7.25 -5.23 6.76
CA ILE A 36 6.98 -4.28 7.86
C ILE A 36 5.86 -3.28 7.52
N GLY A 37 5.10 -3.56 6.47
CA GLY A 37 4.08 -2.65 5.97
C GLY A 37 2.67 -2.90 6.53
N PRO A 38 1.71 -2.02 6.18
CA PRO A 38 1.96 -0.72 5.57
C PRO A 38 2.62 0.24 6.57
N LEU A 39 3.70 0.90 6.15
CA LEU A 39 4.48 1.80 7.02
C LEU A 39 3.63 2.94 7.60
N SER A 40 2.64 3.43 6.86
CA SER A 40 1.71 4.48 7.29
C SER A 40 0.80 4.09 8.47
N LEU A 41 0.64 2.79 8.73
CA LEU A 41 -0.04 2.29 9.93
C LEU A 41 0.99 1.95 11.02
N LEU A 42 2.08 1.27 10.65
CA LEU A 42 3.12 0.88 11.60
C LEU A 42 3.72 2.09 12.33
N GLU A 43 3.97 3.20 11.61
CA GLU A 43 4.54 4.43 12.18
C GLU A 43 3.72 4.97 13.38
N ARG A 44 2.41 4.71 13.40
CA ARG A 44 1.52 5.15 14.49
C ARG A 44 1.84 4.46 15.81
N HIS A 45 2.44 3.28 15.75
CA HIS A 45 2.79 2.45 16.90
C HIS A 45 4.28 2.55 17.26
N VAL A 46 5.17 2.64 16.27
CA VAL A 46 6.63 2.57 16.52
C VAL A 46 7.29 3.95 16.64
N VAL A 47 6.65 5.02 16.17
CA VAL A 47 7.19 6.38 16.27
C VAL A 47 6.50 7.14 17.41
N PRO A 48 7.24 7.58 18.46
CA PRO A 48 6.70 8.40 19.54
C PRO A 48 6.00 9.66 19.03
N ASN A 49 4.97 10.12 19.75
CA ASN A 49 4.16 11.29 19.34
C ASN A 49 4.97 12.59 19.27
N ASP A 50 6.01 12.71 20.08
CA ASP A 50 6.92 13.86 20.16
C ASP A 50 8.14 13.72 19.24
N SER A 51 8.25 12.62 18.48
CA SER A 51 9.39 12.38 17.61
C SER A 51 9.43 13.37 16.43
N PRO A 52 10.60 13.98 16.12
CA PRO A 52 10.77 14.83 14.95
C PRO A 52 10.59 14.07 13.64
N VAL A 53 10.69 12.73 13.65
CA VAL A 53 10.42 11.88 12.48
C VAL A 53 8.97 12.02 12.04
N ARG A 54 8.02 12.32 12.93
CA ARG A 54 6.62 12.55 12.55
C ARG A 54 6.41 13.79 11.69
N ALA A 55 7.34 14.74 11.70
CA ALA A 55 7.30 15.88 10.79
C ALA A 55 7.74 15.51 9.36
N HIS A 56 8.45 14.38 9.20
CA HIS A 56 8.89 13.87 7.91
C HIS A 56 7.79 12.96 7.35
N ARG A 57 6.91 13.54 6.54
CA ARG A 57 5.88 12.78 5.82
C ARG A 57 6.50 12.10 4.59
N PRO A 58 6.00 10.91 4.19
CA PRO A 58 6.39 10.27 2.94
C PRO A 58 5.77 10.97 1.71
N THR A 59 5.20 12.17 1.86
CA THR A 59 4.63 12.98 0.78
C THR A 59 5.67 13.96 0.24
N LEU A 60 5.73 14.11 -1.08
CA LEU A 60 6.63 15.06 -1.75
C LEU A 60 6.17 16.51 -1.63
N TRP A 61 4.91 16.73 -1.27
CA TRP A 61 4.24 18.03 -1.26
C TRP A 61 3.61 18.30 0.10
N LYS A 62 3.46 19.59 0.43
CA LYS A 62 2.67 19.99 1.59
C LYS A 62 1.22 19.59 1.38
N ASP A 63 0.60 19.05 2.42
CA ASP A 63 -0.80 18.70 2.40
C ASP A 63 -1.65 19.97 2.16
N ASP A 64 -2.61 19.86 1.25
CA ASP A 64 -3.64 20.87 1.00
C ASP A 64 -4.97 20.30 1.52
N ASP A 65 -5.46 20.85 2.61
CA ASP A 65 -6.67 20.41 3.31
C ASP A 65 -7.91 21.22 2.90
N ASN A 66 -7.80 22.16 1.95
CA ASN A 66 -8.92 23.00 1.53
C ASN A 66 -10.11 22.21 0.96
N CYS A 67 -9.89 20.97 0.50
CA CYS A 67 -10.95 20.10 -0.01
C CYS A 67 -11.65 19.26 1.07
N LEU A 68 -11.12 19.21 2.30
CA LEU A 68 -11.66 18.37 3.37
C LEU A 68 -12.98 18.93 3.89
N ASP A 69 -13.10 20.24 4.09
CA ASP A 69 -14.37 20.87 4.48
C ASP A 69 -15.48 20.60 3.45
N TRP A 70 -15.12 20.57 2.16
CA TRP A 70 -16.06 20.21 1.10
C TRP A 70 -16.44 18.73 1.15
N LEU A 71 -15.47 17.84 1.42
CA LEU A 71 -15.68 16.40 1.52
C LEU A 71 -16.57 16.03 2.71
N ASP A 72 -16.35 16.66 3.87
CA ASP A 72 -17.11 16.45 5.11
C ASP A 72 -18.59 16.85 4.98
N ALA A 73 -18.90 17.74 4.03
CA ALA A 73 -20.28 18.12 3.71
C ALA A 73 -21.01 17.12 2.79
N GLN A 74 -20.32 16.11 2.24
CA GLN A 74 -20.92 15.12 1.34
C GLN A 74 -21.43 13.89 2.11
N PRO A 75 -22.46 13.18 1.60
CA PRO A 75 -22.89 11.92 2.20
C PRO A 75 -21.79 10.84 2.21
N ASP A 76 -21.82 9.97 3.21
CA ASP A 76 -20.87 8.87 3.36
C ASP A 76 -20.76 8.01 2.09
N GLY A 77 -19.55 7.95 1.53
CA GLY A 77 -19.26 7.12 0.37
C GLY A 77 -19.90 7.61 -0.94
N SER A 78 -20.31 8.87 -1.05
CA SER A 78 -20.87 9.44 -2.29
C SER A 78 -19.84 10.07 -3.23
N VAL A 79 -18.58 10.22 -2.79
CA VAL A 79 -17.53 10.90 -3.55
C VAL A 79 -16.55 9.90 -4.15
N VAL A 80 -16.20 10.12 -5.42
CA VAL A 80 -15.10 9.41 -6.09
C VAL A 80 -13.85 10.28 -6.03
N TYR A 81 -12.79 9.74 -5.42
CA TYR A 81 -11.47 10.37 -5.43
C TYR A 81 -10.69 9.95 -6.68
N VAL A 82 -10.14 10.92 -7.42
CA VAL A 82 -9.35 10.70 -8.63
C VAL A 82 -8.00 11.40 -8.49
N ASN A 83 -6.91 10.62 -8.57
CA ASN A 83 -5.54 11.11 -8.46
C ASN A 83 -4.60 10.19 -9.26
N TYR A 84 -3.60 10.77 -9.95
CA TYR A 84 -2.65 10.05 -10.79
C TYR A 84 -1.24 9.90 -10.18
N GLY A 85 -1.07 10.28 -8.93
CA GLY A 85 0.20 10.37 -8.23
C GLY A 85 0.94 11.67 -8.51
N SER A 86 2.05 11.87 -7.78
CA SER A 86 2.90 13.08 -7.87
C SER A 86 3.95 13.02 -8.98
N ILE A 87 4.21 11.84 -9.56
CA ILE A 87 5.24 11.62 -10.58
C ILE A 87 4.57 11.47 -11.94
N ALA A 88 4.12 12.59 -12.52
CA ALA A 88 3.55 12.63 -13.88
C ALA A 88 4.59 12.91 -14.98
N VAL A 89 5.82 13.27 -14.60
CA VAL A 89 6.96 13.50 -15.51
C VAL A 89 8.04 12.45 -15.23
N LEU A 90 8.22 11.51 -16.16
CA LEU A 90 9.10 10.36 -15.96
C LEU A 90 10.52 10.65 -16.45
N SER A 91 11.49 10.52 -15.55
CA SER A 91 12.87 10.23 -15.92
C SER A 91 12.99 8.73 -16.27
N GLU A 92 14.10 8.30 -16.89
CA GLU A 92 14.34 6.90 -17.27
C GLU A 92 14.26 5.93 -16.06
N GLN A 93 14.60 6.42 -14.86
CA GLN A 93 14.51 5.65 -13.62
C GLN A 93 13.06 5.53 -13.13
N HIS A 94 12.28 6.62 -13.16
CA HIS A 94 10.85 6.57 -12.80
C HIS A 94 10.02 5.76 -13.81
N PHE A 95 10.46 5.65 -15.07
CA PHE A 95 9.82 4.80 -16.08
C PHE A 95 9.76 3.33 -15.64
N ARG A 96 10.79 2.83 -14.92
CA ARG A 96 10.78 1.47 -14.38
C ARG A 96 9.72 1.28 -13.30
N GLU A 97 9.56 2.25 -12.40
CA GLU A 97 8.50 2.21 -11.38
C GLU A 97 7.10 2.28 -12.00
N PHE A 98 6.95 3.14 -13.02
CA PHE A 98 5.72 3.23 -13.80
C PHE A 98 5.39 1.91 -14.52
N ALA A 99 6.40 1.19 -15.01
CA ALA A 99 6.23 -0.09 -15.68
C ALA A 99 5.65 -1.20 -14.77
N TRP A 100 5.70 -1.05 -13.45
CA TRP A 100 5.07 -1.99 -12.51
C TRP A 100 3.59 -1.68 -12.23
N GLN A 101 3.10 -0.47 -12.54
CA GLN A 101 1.70 -0.11 -12.31
C GLN A 101 0.68 -1.05 -12.98
N PRO A 102 0.91 -1.56 -14.22
CA PRO A 102 0.04 -2.57 -14.82
C PRO A 102 -0.04 -3.85 -13.99
N THR A 103 1.07 -4.30 -13.38
CA THR A 103 1.07 -5.46 -12.49
C THR A 103 0.22 -5.19 -11.25
N ASN A 104 0.39 -4.04 -10.60
CA ASN A 104 -0.42 -3.67 -9.43
C ASN A 104 -1.91 -3.58 -9.78
N CYS A 105 -2.26 -3.01 -10.94
CA CYS A 105 -3.64 -2.97 -11.44
C CYS A 105 -4.23 -4.37 -11.60
N ARG A 106 -3.45 -5.28 -12.23
CA ARG A 106 -3.86 -6.67 -12.44
C ARG A 106 -4.08 -7.40 -11.12
N PHE A 107 -3.18 -7.25 -10.15
CA PHE A 107 -3.32 -7.84 -8.81
C PHE A 107 -4.54 -7.27 -8.07
N ALA A 108 -4.72 -5.96 -8.07
CA ALA A 108 -5.88 -5.31 -7.46
C ALA A 108 -7.21 -5.83 -8.03
N ALA A 109 -7.28 -6.02 -9.35
CA ALA A 109 -8.49 -6.49 -10.02
C ALA A 109 -8.71 -8.00 -9.90
N LYS A 110 -7.66 -8.83 -9.97
CA LYS A 110 -7.81 -10.28 -10.12
C LYS A 110 -7.42 -11.11 -8.90
N VAL A 111 -6.57 -10.57 -8.03
CA VAL A 111 -6.05 -11.29 -6.85
C VAL A 111 -6.67 -10.72 -5.59
N TRP A 112 -6.50 -9.42 -5.35
CA TRP A 112 -6.97 -8.78 -4.12
C TRP A 112 -8.47 -8.48 -4.14
N GLY A 113 -9.06 -8.34 -5.33
CA GLY A 113 -10.49 -8.14 -5.54
C GLY A 113 -10.99 -6.79 -5.03
N VAL A 114 -10.19 -5.74 -5.19
CA VAL A 114 -10.45 -4.38 -4.70
C VAL A 114 -10.41 -3.32 -5.80
N GLY A 115 -10.23 -3.71 -7.06
CA GLY A 115 -10.11 -2.79 -8.17
C GLY A 115 -10.75 -3.31 -9.45
N VAL A 116 -10.91 -2.40 -10.41
CA VAL A 116 -11.38 -2.71 -11.76
C VAL A 116 -10.33 -2.22 -12.75
N GLU A 117 -10.10 -3.01 -13.79
CA GLU A 117 -9.24 -2.66 -14.89
C GLU A 117 -10.06 -1.91 -15.95
N ILE A 118 -9.58 -0.75 -16.37
CA ILE A 118 -10.22 0.08 -17.40
C ILE A 118 -9.61 -0.30 -18.76
N ASP A 119 -10.45 -0.42 -19.78
CA ASP A 119 -10.00 -0.68 -21.16
C ASP A 119 -9.05 0.44 -21.65
N PRO A 120 -7.93 0.12 -22.31
CA PRO A 120 -7.04 1.11 -22.91
C PRO A 120 -7.72 2.06 -23.91
N ASP A 121 -8.75 1.59 -24.64
CA ASP A 121 -9.62 2.43 -25.48
C ASP A 121 -10.69 3.11 -24.61
N VAL A 122 -10.23 4.11 -23.83
CA VAL A 122 -11.06 4.80 -22.85
C VAL A 122 -12.12 5.67 -23.55
N LYS A 123 -13.38 5.23 -23.44
CA LYS A 123 -14.56 6.03 -23.83
C LYS A 123 -15.27 6.56 -22.60
N ARG A 124 -15.82 7.77 -22.70
CA ARG A 124 -16.51 8.44 -21.59
C ARG A 124 -17.65 7.59 -21.05
N GLU A 125 -18.43 6.98 -21.94
CA GLU A 125 -19.59 6.16 -21.62
C GLU A 125 -19.16 4.96 -20.75
N ASN A 126 -18.06 4.29 -21.13
CA ASN A 126 -17.49 3.17 -20.38
C ASN A 126 -17.07 3.61 -18.97
N ILE A 127 -16.44 4.79 -18.82
CA ILE A 127 -16.05 5.33 -17.51
C ILE A 127 -17.27 5.64 -16.64
N CYS A 128 -18.30 6.25 -17.21
CA CYS A 128 -19.54 6.56 -16.49
C CYS A 128 -20.22 5.29 -15.96
N GLU A 129 -20.29 4.23 -16.77
CA GLU A 129 -20.84 2.94 -16.35
C GLU A 129 -20.01 2.28 -15.26
N LEU A 130 -18.68 2.28 -15.40
CA LEU A 130 -17.76 1.71 -14.41
C LEU A 130 -17.86 2.44 -13.07
N VAL A 131 -17.84 3.78 -13.07
CA VAL A 131 -18.00 4.57 -11.85
C VAL A 131 -19.33 4.28 -11.18
N LYS A 132 -20.41 4.18 -11.96
CA LYS A 132 -21.72 3.85 -11.41
C LYS A 132 -21.75 2.46 -10.78
N GLU A 133 -21.18 1.45 -11.43
CA GLU A 133 -21.09 0.09 -10.88
C GLU A 133 -20.24 0.05 -9.61
N MET A 134 -19.13 0.80 -9.56
CA MET A 134 -18.28 0.89 -8.37
C MET A 134 -18.98 1.55 -7.18
N MET A 135 -19.83 2.55 -7.42
CA MET A 135 -20.48 3.33 -6.37
C MET A 135 -21.80 2.70 -5.88
N GLU A 136 -22.60 2.17 -6.79
CA GLU A 136 -23.98 1.73 -6.51
C GLU A 136 -24.17 0.22 -6.73
N GLY A 137 -23.34 -0.39 -7.56
CA GLY A 137 -23.46 -1.77 -8.00
C GLY A 137 -23.05 -2.81 -6.97
N GLU A 138 -23.44 -4.06 -7.23
CA GLU A 138 -23.13 -5.18 -6.35
C GLU A 138 -21.63 -5.51 -6.36
N GLU A 139 -20.97 -5.33 -7.51
CA GLU A 139 -19.53 -5.56 -7.59
C GLU A 139 -18.76 -4.49 -6.81
N GLY A 140 -19.21 -3.22 -6.87
CA GLY A 140 -18.69 -2.13 -6.03
C GLY A 140 -18.79 -2.43 -4.54
N LYS A 141 -19.96 -2.90 -4.08
CA LYS A 141 -20.18 -3.30 -2.68
C LYS A 141 -19.26 -4.47 -2.28
N ARG A 142 -19.11 -5.47 -3.15
CA ARG A 142 -18.22 -6.62 -2.92
C ARG A 142 -16.76 -6.18 -2.77
N MET A 143 -16.26 -5.32 -3.66
CA MET A 143 -14.91 -4.77 -3.60
C MET A 143 -14.70 -3.94 -2.32
N LYS A 144 -15.68 -3.10 -1.94
CA LYS A 144 -15.63 -2.32 -0.70
C LYS A 144 -15.54 -3.22 0.54
N ALA A 145 -16.33 -4.30 0.60
CA ALA A 145 -16.27 -5.27 1.68
C ALA A 145 -14.88 -5.95 1.75
N LYS A 146 -14.31 -6.31 0.59
CA LYS A 146 -12.98 -6.91 0.51
C LYS A 146 -11.87 -5.94 0.94
N ALA A 147 -11.95 -4.67 0.53
CA ALA A 147 -11.05 -3.62 0.97
C ALA A 147 -11.10 -3.42 2.50
N LEU A 148 -12.30 -3.48 3.11
CA LEU A 148 -12.46 -3.42 4.56
C LEU A 148 -11.87 -4.65 5.27
N GLU A 149 -11.95 -5.84 4.69
CA GLU A 149 -11.28 -7.03 5.21
C GLU A 149 -9.76 -6.83 5.22
N TRP A 150 -9.18 -6.37 4.11
CA TRP A 150 -7.76 -6.08 4.01
C TRP A 150 -7.30 -4.98 4.94
N LYS A 151 -8.09 -3.91 5.10
CA LYS A 151 -7.84 -2.85 6.07
C LYS A 151 -7.70 -3.42 7.49
N LYS A 152 -8.65 -4.26 7.92
CA LYS A 152 -8.61 -4.89 9.26
C LYS A 152 -7.37 -5.76 9.44
N LYS A 153 -7.00 -6.55 8.41
CA LYS A 153 -5.78 -7.37 8.47
C LYS A 153 -4.51 -6.52 8.58
N ALA A 154 -4.43 -5.42 7.83
CA ALA A 154 -3.32 -4.49 7.92
C ALA A 154 -3.22 -3.84 9.31
N GLU A 155 -4.35 -3.44 9.91
CA GLU A 155 -4.41 -2.91 11.27
C GLU A 155 -3.93 -3.94 12.30
N VAL A 156 -4.34 -5.21 12.18
CA VAL A 156 -3.88 -6.30 13.05
C VAL A 156 -2.39 -6.58 12.88
N ALA A 157 -1.90 -6.65 11.64
CA ALA A 157 -0.49 -6.93 11.35
C ALA A 157 0.45 -5.84 11.89
N THR A 158 0.01 -4.58 11.88
CA THR A 158 0.83 -3.41 12.30
C THR A 158 0.65 -3.01 13.76
N ALA A 159 -0.40 -3.49 14.43
CA ALA A 159 -0.58 -3.28 15.87
C ALA A 159 0.58 -3.89 16.68
N VAL A 160 0.74 -3.43 17.93
CA VAL A 160 1.78 -3.95 18.84
C VAL A 160 1.64 -5.47 18.98
N GLY A 161 2.70 -6.20 18.63
CA GLY A 161 2.73 -7.67 18.62
C GLY A 161 2.17 -8.33 17.35
N GLY A 162 1.71 -7.54 16.37
CA GLY A 162 1.32 -8.02 15.04
C GLY A 162 2.52 -8.48 14.19
N SER A 163 2.24 -9.18 13.08
CA SER A 163 3.26 -9.78 12.22
C SER A 163 4.26 -8.77 11.64
N ALA A 164 3.77 -7.64 11.13
CA ALA A 164 4.59 -6.56 10.59
C ALA A 164 5.35 -5.83 11.70
N TYR A 165 4.73 -5.64 12.87
CA TYR A 165 5.39 -5.07 14.04
C TYR A 165 6.57 -5.93 14.50
N LEU A 166 6.37 -7.23 14.68
CA LEU A 166 7.43 -8.17 15.08
C LEU A 166 8.52 -8.29 14.02
N SER A 167 8.17 -8.15 12.73
CA SER A 167 9.15 -8.11 11.64
C SER A 167 10.01 -6.86 11.70
N PHE A 168 9.45 -5.72 12.12
CA PHE A 168 10.19 -4.48 12.36
C PHE A 168 11.15 -4.60 13.54
N ASP A 169 10.74 -5.21 14.66
CA ASP A 169 11.64 -5.47 15.79
C ASP A 169 12.87 -6.29 15.34
N LYS A 170 12.69 -7.31 14.50
CA LYS A 170 13.80 -8.08 13.92
C LYS A 170 14.72 -7.22 13.05
N VAL A 171 14.18 -6.25 12.31
CA VAL A 171 15.00 -5.30 11.54
C VAL A 171 15.86 -4.46 12.49
N LEU A 172 15.30 -4.02 13.63
CA LEU A 172 16.07 -3.29 14.64
C LEU A 172 17.20 -4.16 15.23
N ASP A 173 16.94 -5.44 15.47
CA ASP A 173 17.98 -6.37 15.93
C ASP A 173 19.12 -6.48 14.93
N VAL A 174 18.82 -6.59 13.62
CA VAL A 174 19.83 -6.62 12.56
C VAL A 174 20.61 -5.30 12.50
N LEU A 175 19.95 -4.16 12.60
CA LEU A 175 20.59 -2.83 12.55
C LEU A 175 21.48 -2.55 13.78
N ASN A 176 21.12 -3.09 14.94
CA ASN A 176 21.87 -2.94 16.18
C ASN A 176 22.94 -4.03 16.39
N SER A 177 22.96 -5.05 15.52
CA SER A 177 23.99 -6.09 15.55
C SER A 177 25.34 -5.50 15.13
N PRO A 178 26.46 -5.94 15.76
CA PRO A 178 27.79 -5.54 15.32
C PRO A 178 27.99 -5.89 13.85
N VAL A 179 28.50 -4.95 13.06
CA VAL A 179 28.96 -5.24 11.70
C VAL A 179 30.26 -6.05 11.84
N GLU A 180 30.25 -7.31 11.41
CA GLU A 180 31.48 -8.10 11.21
C GLU A 180 32.29 -7.59 10.02
#